data_AF-A0A4P5S5Q6-F1
#
_entry.id   AF-A0A4P5S5Q6-F1
#
_cell.length_a   1.000
_cell.length_b   1.000
_cell.length_c   1.000
_cell.angle_alpha   90.00
_cell.angle_beta   90.00
_cell.angle_gamma   90.00
#
_symmetry.space_group_name_H-M   'P 1'
#
loop_
_entity.id
_entity.type
_entity.pdbx_description
1 polymer ?
#
loop_
_entity_poly.entity_id
_entity_poly.type
_entity_poly.pdbx_seq_one_letter_code
_entity_poly.pdbx_strand_id
1 'polypeptide(L)'
;MSTGSIIALPGGDFEFHLALGTAVKGLGGKIFAIDLPPVSVAPMSVLLCAHLHELDPPGPMVILAPASSIDYLPALALAQRTAHRRVAAYYLIDPQTDPTGPTWPDAPVYVAQQNSAATSKLPVLRGWKECNFTTIDELAAALVASATD
;
A
#
# COMPACT_ATOMS: atom_id res chain seq x y z
N MET A 1 1.01 12.94 19.35
CA MET A 1 0.37 12.54 18.08
C MET A 1 1.22 11.42 17.52
N SER A 2 0.73 10.17 17.45
CA SER A 2 1.54 9.10 16.87
C SER A 2 1.55 9.30 15.36
N THR A 3 2.72 9.55 14.80
CA THR A 3 2.93 9.54 13.35
C THR A 3 2.67 8.11 12.88
N GLY A 4 1.59 7.87 12.13
CA GLY A 4 1.31 6.57 11.54
C GLY A 4 2.39 6.13 10.56
N SER A 5 2.27 4.90 10.08
CA SER A 5 3.30 4.26 9.25
C SER A 5 2.79 4.02 7.84
N ILE A 6 3.62 4.35 6.86
CA ILE A 6 3.39 4.01 5.46
C ILE A 6 4.18 2.74 5.16
N ILE A 7 3.51 1.73 4.63
CA ILE A 7 4.10 0.46 4.25
C ILE A 7 4.10 0.38 2.73
N ALA A 8 5.28 0.37 2.11
CA ALA A 8 5.43 0.14 0.68
C ALA A 8 5.70 -1.35 0.43
N LEU A 9 4.76 -2.01 -0.25
CA LEU A 9 4.91 -3.40 -0.66
C LEU A 9 5.92 -3.53 -1.82
N PRO A 10 6.57 -4.70 -1.96
CA PRO A 10 7.56 -4.93 -3.01
C PRO A 10 6.94 -4.85 -4.41
N GLY A 11 7.82 -4.70 -5.40
CA GLY A 11 7.43 -4.54 -6.80
C GLY A 11 7.34 -3.07 -7.22
N GLY A 12 7.14 -2.81 -8.50
CA GLY A 12 7.34 -1.46 -9.05
C GLY A 12 8.82 -1.11 -9.24
N ASP A 13 9.09 0.12 -9.67
CA ASP A 13 10.44 0.60 -9.95
C ASP A 13 11.19 0.97 -8.66
N PHE A 14 12.47 0.62 -8.58
CA PHE A 14 13.35 1.01 -7.47
C PHE A 14 13.45 2.53 -7.35
N GLU A 15 13.54 3.24 -8.49
CA GLU A 15 13.60 4.70 -8.51
C GLU A 15 12.34 5.32 -7.91
N PHE A 16 11.17 4.73 -8.18
CA PHE A 16 9.90 5.16 -7.60
C PHE A 16 9.89 5.03 -6.07
N HIS A 17 10.28 3.88 -5.53
CA HIS A 17 10.35 3.67 -4.08
C HIS A 17 11.34 4.60 -3.40
N LEU A 18 12.49 4.85 -4.03
CA LEU A 18 13.52 5.75 -3.51
C LEU A 18 13.03 7.21 -3.47
N ALA A 19 12.43 7.67 -4.57
CA ALA A 19 11.89 9.02 -4.67
C ALA A 19 10.73 9.23 -3.68
N LEU A 20 9.81 8.27 -3.60
CA LEU A 20 8.71 8.30 -2.64
C LEU A 20 9.24 8.29 -1.19
N GLY A 21 10.22 7.44 -0.90
CA GLY A 21 10.84 7.37 0.40
C GLY A 21 11.46 8.70 0.83
N THR A 22 12.08 9.41 -0.11
CA THR A 22 12.65 10.74 0.10
C THR A 22 11.56 11.79 0.36
N ALA A 23 10.52 11.81 -0.47
CA ALA A 23 9.41 12.75 -0.34
C ALA A 23 8.64 12.58 0.98
N VAL A 24 8.29 11.35 1.35
CA VAL A 24 7.59 11.05 2.61
C VAL A 24 8.41 11.47 3.82
N LYS A 25 9.73 11.20 3.82
CA LYS A 25 10.63 11.65 4.89
C LYS A 25 10.77 13.17 4.94
N GLY A 26 10.78 13.83 3.79
CA GLY A 26 10.78 15.30 3.69
C GLY A 26 9.55 15.94 4.35
N LEU A 27 8.42 15.24 4.36
CA LEU A 27 7.17 15.63 5.03
C LEU A 27 7.09 15.17 6.51
N GLY A 28 8.13 14.54 7.05
CA GLY A 28 8.16 14.02 8.42
C GLY A 28 7.39 12.70 8.61
N GLY A 29 6.99 12.04 7.53
CA GLY A 29 6.33 10.74 7.56
C GLY A 29 7.31 9.58 7.80
N LYS A 30 6.78 8.44 8.25
CA LYS A 30 7.52 7.18 8.39
C LYS A 30 7.11 6.23 7.29
N ILE A 31 8.08 5.80 6.48
CA ILE A 31 7.87 4.82 5.42
C ILE A 31 8.78 3.62 5.61
N PHE A 32 8.19 2.44 5.45
CA PHE A 32 8.87 1.16 5.50
C PHE A 32 8.66 0.45 4.17
N ALA A 33 9.73 0.29 3.41
CA ALA A 33 9.72 -0.54 2.21
C ALA A 33 10.00 -1.98 2.61
N ILE A 34 9.13 -2.89 2.21
CA ILE A 34 9.35 -4.32 2.41
C ILE A 34 10.11 -4.83 1.18
N ASP A 35 11.39 -5.15 1.40
CA ASP A 35 12.18 -5.88 0.42
C ASP A 35 12.11 -7.37 0.78
N LEU A 36 11.75 -8.21 -0.19
CA LEU A 36 11.64 -9.65 0.00
C LEU A 36 12.74 -10.35 -0.78
N PRO A 37 13.36 -11.39 -0.22
CA PRO A 37 14.42 -12.12 -0.90
C PRO A 37 13.90 -12.73 -2.22
N PRO A 38 14.71 -12.70 -3.30
CA PRO A 38 14.27 -13.06 -4.65
C PRO A 38 13.93 -14.55 -4.84
N VAL A 39 14.24 -15.40 -3.87
CA VAL A 39 13.97 -16.83 -3.91
C VAL A 39 13.57 -17.32 -2.52
N SER A 40 12.27 -17.55 -2.35
CA SER A 40 11.70 -18.20 -1.19
C SER A 40 10.73 -19.28 -1.62
N VAL A 41 10.72 -20.40 -0.90
CA VAL A 41 9.76 -21.50 -1.11
C VAL A 41 8.39 -21.18 -0.50
N ALA A 42 8.31 -20.16 0.37
CA ALA A 42 7.06 -19.74 0.98
C ALA A 42 6.26 -18.82 0.04
N PRO A 43 4.92 -18.86 0.08
CA PRO A 43 4.09 -17.92 -0.67
C PRO A 43 4.40 -16.47 -0.28
N MET A 44 4.43 -15.57 -1.27
CA MET A 44 4.74 -14.15 -1.07
C MET A 44 3.86 -13.48 -0.01
N SER A 45 2.56 -13.80 0.03
CA SER A 45 1.64 -13.29 1.04
C SER A 45 2.06 -13.64 2.48
N VAL A 46 2.61 -14.84 2.70
CA VAL A 46 3.11 -15.28 4.01
C VAL A 46 4.35 -14.48 4.41
N LEU A 47 5.27 -14.29 3.47
CA LEU A 47 6.50 -13.50 3.70
C LEU A 47 6.18 -12.05 4.02
N LEU A 48 5.25 -11.43 3.28
CA LEU A 48 4.78 -10.08 3.55
C LEU A 48 4.15 -9.95 4.94
N CYS A 49 3.30 -10.91 5.32
CA CYS A 49 2.67 -10.90 6.64
C CYS A 49 3.71 -11.07 7.76
N ALA A 50 4.68 -11.97 7.59
CA ALA A 50 5.75 -12.21 8.55
C ALA A 50 6.65 -10.98 8.72
N HIS A 51 7.12 -10.38 7.63
CA HIS A 51 7.92 -9.15 7.70
C HIS A 51 7.15 -7.99 8.31
N LEU A 52 5.87 -7.83 8.00
CA LEU A 52 5.05 -6.80 8.65
C LEU A 52 4.89 -7.06 10.15
N HIS A 53 4.81 -8.32 10.56
CA HIS A 53 4.77 -8.69 11.96
C HIS A 53 6.09 -8.37 12.67
N GLU A 54 7.23 -8.75 12.09
CA GLU A 54 8.57 -8.50 12.63
C GLU A 54 8.91 -7.00 12.70
N LEU A 55 8.50 -6.24 11.68
CA LEU A 55 8.72 -4.79 11.62
C LEU A 55 7.96 -4.03 12.72
N ASP A 56 6.84 -4.58 13.18
CA ASP A 56 5.90 -3.99 14.13
C ASP A 56 5.69 -2.47 13.97
N PRO A 57 5.27 -2.01 12.77
CA PRO A 57 5.15 -0.59 12.50
C PRO A 57 4.04 0.03 13.37
N PRO A 58 4.26 1.22 13.96
CA PRO A 58 3.24 1.87 14.77
C PRO A 58 2.01 2.22 13.93
N GLY A 59 0.83 1.97 14.48
CA GLY A 59 -0.44 2.33 13.84
C GLY A 59 -0.74 3.84 13.92
N PRO A 60 -1.69 4.34 13.10
CA PRO A 60 -2.37 3.63 12.01
C PRO A 60 -1.47 3.41 10.79
N MET A 61 -1.74 2.36 10.00
CA MET A 61 -0.93 1.99 8.83
C MET A 61 -1.60 2.41 7.52
N VAL A 62 -0.82 2.92 6.58
CA VAL A 62 -1.24 3.12 5.19
C VAL A 62 -0.44 2.15 4.33
N ILE A 63 -1.11 1.32 3.54
CA ILE A 63 -0.46 0.31 2.71
C ILE A 63 -0.47 0.75 1.25
N LEU A 64 0.72 0.91 0.67
CA LEU A 64 0.94 1.20 -0.73
C LEU A 64 1.30 -0.09 -1.47
N ALA A 65 0.51 -0.47 -2.45
CA ALA A 65 0.65 -1.69 -3.23
C ALA A 65 0.82 -1.36 -4.72
N PRO A 66 2.03 -1.57 -5.27
CA PRO A 66 2.26 -1.61 -6.72
C PRO A 66 1.52 -2.78 -7.36
N ALA A 67 1.23 -2.69 -8.66
CA ALA A 67 0.52 -3.68 -9.46
C ALA A 67 0.84 -5.16 -9.12
N SER A 68 2.11 -5.50 -8.94
CA SER A 68 2.57 -6.87 -8.68
C SER A 68 2.32 -7.40 -7.27
N SER A 69 1.92 -6.54 -6.32
CA SER A 69 1.65 -6.90 -4.93
C SER A 69 0.17 -6.82 -4.53
N ILE A 70 -0.70 -6.42 -5.46
CA ILE A 70 -2.11 -6.18 -5.20
C ILE A 70 -2.86 -7.47 -4.85
N ASP A 71 -2.53 -8.59 -5.50
CA ASP A 71 -3.18 -9.88 -5.25
C ASP A 71 -2.99 -10.39 -3.81
N TYR A 72 -1.98 -9.89 -3.09
CA TYR A 72 -1.70 -10.28 -1.71
C TYR A 72 -2.48 -9.46 -0.69
N LEU A 73 -3.06 -8.33 -1.10
CA LEU A 73 -3.75 -7.41 -0.20
C LEU A 73 -4.84 -8.05 0.67
N PRO A 74 -5.71 -8.94 0.16
CA PRO A 74 -6.73 -9.58 0.99
C PRO A 74 -6.13 -10.42 2.13
N ALA A 75 -5.02 -11.12 1.87
CA ALA A 75 -4.31 -11.90 2.88
C ALA A 75 -3.64 -10.98 3.91
N LEU A 76 -3.00 -9.90 3.46
CA LEU A 76 -2.42 -8.91 4.36
C LEU A 76 -3.48 -8.27 5.27
N ALA A 77 -4.61 -7.85 4.72
CA ALA A 77 -5.70 -7.22 5.45
C ALA A 77 -6.22 -8.12 6.58
N LEU A 78 -6.50 -9.38 6.24
CA LEU A 78 -6.92 -10.37 7.22
C LEU A 78 -5.86 -10.53 8.32
N ALA A 79 -4.58 -10.63 7.96
CA ALA A 79 -3.50 -10.75 8.94
C ALA A 79 -3.42 -9.52 9.86
N GLN A 80 -3.52 -8.29 9.32
CA GLN A 80 -3.47 -7.07 10.12
C GLN A 80 -4.66 -6.97 11.08
N ARG A 81 -5.87 -7.25 10.59
CA ARG A 81 -7.07 -7.28 11.41
C ARG A 81 -6.97 -8.30 12.54
N THR A 82 -6.47 -9.50 12.25
CA THR A 82 -6.31 -10.57 13.26
C THR A 82 -5.24 -10.20 14.29
N ALA A 83 -4.23 -9.42 13.90
CA ALA A 83 -3.23 -8.85 14.79
C ALA A 83 -3.71 -7.57 15.51
N HIS A 84 -4.99 -7.18 15.38
CA HIS A 84 -5.56 -5.95 15.92
C HIS A 84 -4.83 -4.65 15.47
N ARG A 85 -4.19 -4.68 14.30
CA ARG A 85 -3.52 -3.53 13.71
C ARG A 85 -4.47 -2.80 12.76
N ARG A 86 -4.65 -1.51 12.98
CA ARG A 86 -5.53 -0.66 12.16
C ARG A 86 -4.83 -0.25 10.88
N VAL A 87 -5.41 -0.61 9.74
CA VAL A 87 -5.08 -0.01 8.44
C VAL A 87 -6.02 1.18 8.21
N ALA A 88 -5.46 2.35 7.95
CA ALA A 88 -6.20 3.57 7.66
C ALA A 88 -6.61 3.66 6.19
N ALA A 89 -5.74 3.22 5.27
CA ALA A 89 -6.01 3.27 3.84
C ALA A 89 -5.12 2.31 3.05
N TYR A 90 -5.63 1.93 1.87
CA TYR A 90 -4.88 1.21 0.86
C TYR A 90 -4.73 2.07 -0.39
N TYR A 91 -3.51 2.17 -0.91
CA TYR A 91 -3.19 2.86 -2.15
C TYR A 91 -2.70 1.84 -3.17
N LEU A 92 -3.45 1.65 -4.24
CA LEU A 92 -3.13 0.71 -5.32
C LEU A 92 -2.57 1.51 -6.49
N ILE A 93 -1.36 1.17 -6.92
CA ILE A 93 -0.68 1.83 -8.05
C ILE A 93 -0.79 0.93 -9.28
N ASP A 94 -1.46 1.42 -10.31
CA ASP A 94 -1.71 0.75 -11.59
C ASP A 94 -2.26 -0.68 -11.45
N PRO A 95 -3.39 -0.90 -10.74
CA PRO A 95 -3.99 -2.22 -10.58
C PRO A 95 -4.30 -2.89 -11.91
N GLN A 96 -3.68 -4.04 -12.14
CA GLN A 96 -3.96 -4.91 -13.30
C GLN A 96 -5.03 -5.96 -12.97
N THR A 97 -5.23 -6.25 -11.69
CA THR A 97 -6.14 -7.27 -11.18
C THR A 97 -7.08 -6.69 -10.13
N ASP A 98 -8.23 -7.34 -9.96
CA ASP A 98 -9.14 -7.07 -8.84
C ASP A 98 -8.75 -7.97 -7.65
N PRO A 99 -8.13 -7.45 -6.58
CA PRO A 99 -7.88 -8.24 -5.38
C PRO A 99 -9.22 -8.62 -4.76
N THR A 100 -9.59 -9.89 -4.89
CA THR A 100 -10.83 -10.42 -4.33
C THR A 100 -10.56 -11.25 -3.09
N GLY A 101 -11.31 -10.99 -2.02
CA GLY A 101 -11.25 -11.77 -0.79
C GLY A 101 -12.52 -11.59 0.05
N PRO A 102 -12.89 -12.59 0.87
CA PRO A 102 -14.20 -12.68 1.52
C PRO A 102 -14.52 -11.52 2.50
N THR A 103 -13.52 -10.77 2.95
CA THR A 103 -13.67 -9.66 3.90
C THR A 103 -12.87 -8.43 3.49
N TRP A 104 -12.46 -8.37 2.22
CA TRP A 104 -11.70 -7.28 1.63
C TRP A 104 -12.63 -6.35 0.84
N PRO A 105 -12.42 -5.02 0.89
CA PRO A 105 -11.48 -4.28 1.74
C PRO A 105 -12.05 -4.00 3.14
N ASP A 106 -11.17 -3.88 4.14
CA ASP A 106 -11.51 -3.50 5.53
C ASP A 106 -11.19 -2.03 5.87
N ALA A 107 -10.58 -1.30 4.94
CA ALA A 107 -10.32 0.14 5.01
C ALA A 107 -10.55 0.81 3.63
N PRO A 108 -10.64 2.15 3.56
CA PRO A 108 -10.74 2.88 2.29
C PRO A 108 -9.64 2.50 1.29
N VAL A 109 -10.04 2.28 0.03
CA VAL A 109 -9.14 1.96 -1.08
C VAL A 109 -9.09 3.13 -2.05
N TYR A 110 -7.88 3.58 -2.33
CA TYR A 110 -7.53 4.60 -3.30
C TYR A 110 -6.77 3.95 -4.46
N VAL A 111 -7.15 4.27 -5.68
CA VAL A 111 -6.50 3.76 -6.89
C VAL A 111 -5.84 4.90 -7.63
N ALA A 112 -4.54 4.78 -7.89
CA ALA A 112 -3.80 5.71 -8.73
C ALA A 112 -3.30 5.02 -9.99
N GLN A 113 -3.39 5.72 -11.11
CA GLN A 113 -2.83 5.29 -12.38
C GLN A 113 -1.64 6.19 -12.73
N GLN A 114 -0.42 5.65 -12.87
CA GLN A 114 0.76 6.48 -13.14
C GLN A 114 0.93 6.81 -14.63
N ASN A 115 0.41 5.99 -15.55
CA ASN A 115 0.77 6.21 -16.97
C ASN A 115 -0.14 5.59 -18.04
N SER A 116 -1.44 5.42 -17.82
CA SER A 116 -2.29 4.87 -18.89
C SER A 116 -3.61 5.61 -19.07
N ALA A 117 -3.88 6.01 -20.32
CA ALA A 117 -5.18 6.44 -20.82
C ALA A 117 -6.26 5.33 -20.75
N ALA A 118 -5.89 4.13 -20.31
CA ALA A 118 -6.82 3.06 -20.01
C ALA A 118 -7.43 3.28 -18.63
N THR A 119 -8.58 3.95 -18.59
CA THR A 119 -9.44 4.05 -17.40
C THR A 119 -9.78 2.63 -16.95
N SER A 120 -9.15 2.17 -15.87
CA SER A 120 -9.53 0.88 -15.29
C SER A 120 -10.95 1.01 -14.77
N LYS A 121 -11.88 0.13 -15.20
CA LYS A 121 -13.26 0.14 -14.69
C LYS A 121 -13.37 -0.41 -13.27
N LEU A 122 -12.29 -0.94 -12.71
CA LEU A 122 -12.24 -1.56 -11.39
C LEU A 122 -12.72 -0.63 -10.26
N PRO A 123 -12.28 0.64 -10.17
CA PRO A 123 -12.69 1.51 -9.08
C PRO A 123 -14.19 1.80 -9.10
N VAL A 124 -14.76 2.05 -10.27
CA VAL A 124 -16.21 2.28 -10.45
C VAL A 124 -17.03 1.06 -10.06
N LEU A 125 -16.58 -0.15 -10.42
CA LEU A 125 -17.29 -1.40 -10.12
C LEU A 125 -17.25 -1.78 -8.63
N ARG A 126 -16.25 -1.28 -7.88
CA ARG A 126 -16.04 -1.59 -6.46
C ARG A 126 -16.29 -0.41 -5.52
N GLY A 127 -16.61 0.76 -6.06
CA GLY A 127 -16.78 2.00 -5.29
C GLY A 127 -15.47 2.53 -4.69
N TRP A 128 -14.32 2.19 -5.26
CA TRP A 128 -13.02 2.70 -4.81
C TRP A 128 -12.79 4.12 -5.32
N LYS A 129 -12.02 4.91 -4.56
CA LYS A 129 -11.73 6.29 -4.91
C LYS A 129 -10.57 6.35 -5.90
N GLU A 130 -10.81 6.91 -7.07
CA GLU A 130 -9.75 7.22 -8.02
C GLU A 130 -8.98 8.46 -7.54
N CYS A 131 -7.66 8.40 -7.60
CA CYS A 131 -6.76 9.48 -7.27
C CYS A 131 -5.76 9.64 -8.41
N ASN A 132 -5.72 10.82 -9.00
CA ASN A 132 -4.73 11.14 -10.02
C ASN A 132 -3.61 11.93 -9.34
N PHE A 133 -2.42 11.32 -9.30
CA PHE A 133 -1.22 11.99 -8.82
C PHE A 133 -0.36 12.34 -10.01
N THR A 134 -0.07 13.62 -10.18
CA THR A 134 0.81 14.12 -11.24
C THR A 134 2.27 14.12 -10.80
N THR A 135 2.53 14.12 -9.50
CA THR A 135 3.89 14.10 -8.93
C THR A 135 4.00 13.12 -7.77
N ILE A 136 5.24 12.68 -7.48
CA ILE A 136 5.55 11.84 -6.31
C ILE A 136 5.29 12.59 -5.00
N ASP A 137 5.48 13.91 -4.98
CA ASP A 137 5.25 14.74 -3.80
C ASP A 137 3.76 14.80 -3.42
N GLU A 138 2.86 14.86 -4.41
CA GLU A 138 1.41 14.78 -4.18
C GLU A 138 1.00 13.44 -3.59
N LEU A 139 1.56 12.33 -4.12
CA LEU A 139 1.33 11.00 -3.56
C LEU A 139 1.86 10.91 -2.12
N ALA A 140 3.08 11.39 -1.86
CA ALA A 140 3.67 11.39 -0.54
C ALA A 140 2.81 12.18 0.47
N ALA A 141 2.33 13.36 0.09
CA ALA A 141 1.45 14.17 0.94
C ALA A 141 0.14 13.45 1.26
N ALA A 142 -0.48 12.79 0.28
CA ALA A 142 -1.71 12.02 0.48
C ALA A 142 -1.51 10.81 1.42
N LEU A 143 -0.38 10.10 1.27
CA LEU A 143 -0.03 8.98 2.14
C LEU A 143 0.21 9.44 3.58
N VAL A 144 0.95 10.54 3.77
CA VAL A 144 1.23 11.10 5.10
C VAL A 144 -0.05 11.59 5.76
N ALA A 145 -0.91 12.31 5.03
CA ALA A 145 -2.19 12.77 5.56
C ALA A 145 -3.07 11.60 6.02
N SER A 146 -3.14 10.52 5.22
CA SER A 146 -3.91 9.30 5.56
C SER A 146 -3.32 8.53 6.75
N ALA A 147 -2.04 8.68 7.03
CA ALA A 147 -1.38 8.05 8.19
C ALA A 147 -1.54 8.87 9.48
N THR A 148 -2.08 10.09 9.40
CA THR A 148 -2.29 10.98 10.56
C THR A 148 -3.73 11.11 11.02
N ASP A 149 -4.68 10.63 10.22
CA ASP A 149 -6.14 10.63 10.47
C ASP A 149 -6.60 9.41 11.32
#